data_AF-A0A9C9KQU8-F1
#
_entry.id   AF-A0A9C9KQU8-F1
#
_cell.length_a   1.000
_cell.length_b   1.000
_cell.length_c   1.000
_cell.angle_alpha   90.00
_cell.angle_beta   90.00
_cell.angle_gamma   90.00
#
_symmetry.space_group_name_H-M   'P 1'
#
loop_
_entity.id
_entity.type
_entity.pdbx_description
1 polymer ?
#
loop_
_entity_poly.entity_id
_entity_poly.type
_entity_poly.pdbx_seq_one_letter_code
_entity_poly.pdbx_strand_id
1 'polypeptide(L)'
;MVYTRKSSALFIIGLFMLAIWYLADSGLMAPYIEHLAAGKKYKYMAELQTLPLWFGVVAVALGLWQWLGSHAEGQWDYYSSSIAGAMFILLIAMLVRWFVAPEIAAVSISMGKVGDTGKYIHKLLGLNYIVLGIVAGIIVVNVFKVPHWAENGVRLSRLGLKTGVILLGTLYSAAELKNLGGLSIIMIGFFVLGSVGMTLWMGARRNIPNSMAGVLSAGMGVCGVSATVASAPVVQAKSVEIAYTIGTILLWGVACMFVFPIIGQTLDMSYVQFGAWAGTGILNSAQVAGAALAYQPDGIETLKVAEIFNITRVLILPIIVIWLATWY
;
A
#
# COMPACT_ATOMS: atom_id res chain seq x y z
N MET A 1 -10.59 6.19 -22.78
CA MET A 1 -10.42 7.24 -21.76
C MET A 1 -11.82 7.66 -21.33
N VAL A 2 -12.10 7.78 -20.04
CA VAL A 2 -13.45 8.03 -19.54
C VAL A 2 -13.60 9.53 -19.30
N TYR A 3 -14.39 10.18 -20.15
CA TYR A 3 -14.85 11.55 -19.95
C TYR A 3 -15.74 11.65 -18.70
N THR A 4 -15.77 12.79 -18.02
CA THR A 4 -16.65 12.97 -16.86
C THR A 4 -18.09 12.88 -17.33
N ARG A 5 -18.70 11.72 -17.13
CA ARG A 5 -20.15 11.58 -17.34
C ARG A 5 -20.84 12.26 -16.17
N LYS A 6 -21.93 12.98 -16.46
CA LYS A 6 -22.82 13.51 -15.42
C LYS A 6 -23.15 12.41 -14.43
N SER A 7 -22.71 12.60 -13.19
CA SER A 7 -22.86 11.62 -12.12
C SER A 7 -23.12 12.36 -10.82
N SER A 8 -24.16 11.96 -10.11
CA SER A 8 -24.45 12.47 -8.77
C SER A 8 -23.55 11.83 -7.70
N ALA A 9 -22.70 10.85 -8.06
CA ALA A 9 -21.94 10.06 -7.09
C ALA A 9 -21.03 10.90 -6.19
N LEU A 10 -20.28 11.86 -6.76
CA LEU A 10 -19.40 12.74 -5.98
C LEU A 10 -20.20 13.64 -5.02
N PHE A 11 -21.36 14.13 -5.46
CA PHE A 11 -22.26 14.91 -4.61
C PHE A 11 -22.82 14.06 -3.45
N ILE A 12 -23.25 12.83 -3.73
CA ILE A 12 -23.74 11.89 -2.71
C ILE A 12 -22.64 11.56 -1.69
N ILE A 13 -21.41 11.32 -2.14
CA ILE A 13 -20.25 11.13 -1.26
C ILE A 13 -20.05 12.36 -0.37
N GLY A 14 -20.12 13.55 -0.93
CA GLY A 14 -19.99 14.80 -0.19
C GLY A 14 -21.07 14.94 0.89
N LEU A 15 -22.33 14.70 0.56
CA LEU A 15 -23.43 14.71 1.52
C LEU A 15 -23.22 13.69 2.64
N PHE A 16 -22.75 12.49 2.29
CA PHE A 16 -22.49 11.45 3.27
C PHE A 16 -21.34 11.84 4.23
N MET A 17 -20.27 12.46 3.73
CA MET A 17 -19.19 12.99 4.57
C MET A 17 -19.67 14.12 5.49
N LEU A 18 -20.49 15.05 4.98
CA LEU A 18 -21.09 16.10 5.79
C LEU A 18 -22.06 15.55 6.84
N ALA A 19 -22.80 14.48 6.53
CA ALA A 19 -23.64 13.79 7.50
C ALA A 19 -22.80 13.18 8.63
N ILE A 20 -21.67 12.53 8.32
CA ILE A 20 -20.73 12.02 9.35
C ILE A 20 -20.26 13.17 10.24
N TRP A 21 -19.82 14.28 9.65
CA TRP A 21 -19.39 15.46 10.42
C TRP A 21 -20.51 15.98 11.33
N TYR A 22 -21.70 16.22 10.78
CA TYR A 22 -22.82 16.77 11.54
C TYR A 22 -23.21 15.87 12.72
N LEU A 23 -23.29 14.56 12.49
CA LEU A 23 -23.57 13.57 13.54
C LEU A 23 -22.48 13.52 14.63
N ALA A 24 -21.22 13.77 14.26
CA ALA A 24 -20.10 13.84 15.19
C ALA A 24 -20.11 15.13 16.02
N ASP A 25 -20.39 16.27 15.38
CA ASP A 25 -20.37 17.60 15.98
C ASP A 25 -21.58 17.84 16.89
N SER A 26 -22.77 17.40 16.45
CA SER A 26 -24.01 17.47 17.24
C SER A 26 -24.05 16.54 18.46
N GLY A 27 -23.07 15.63 18.59
CA GLY A 27 -23.03 14.63 19.65
C GLY A 27 -24.04 13.50 19.49
N LEU A 28 -24.80 13.43 18.39
CA LEU A 28 -25.76 12.35 18.13
C LEU A 28 -25.09 10.96 18.05
N MET A 29 -23.83 10.91 17.60
CA MET A 29 -23.04 9.68 17.60
C MET A 29 -22.35 9.37 18.94
N ALA A 30 -22.53 10.16 20.00
CA ALA A 30 -21.82 9.99 21.27
C ALA A 30 -21.95 8.57 21.88
N PRO A 31 -23.14 7.95 21.95
CA PRO A 31 -23.26 6.58 22.49
C PRO A 31 -22.49 5.54 21.67
N TYR A 32 -22.49 5.70 20.34
CA TYR A 32 -21.77 4.78 19.45
C TYR A 32 -20.25 5.00 19.56
N ILE A 33 -19.80 6.25 19.63
CA ILE A 33 -18.38 6.60 19.81
C ILE A 33 -17.87 6.07 21.16
N GLU A 34 -18.68 6.12 22.22
CA GLU A 34 -18.32 5.57 23.53
C GLU A 34 -18.14 4.05 23.48
N HIS A 35 -19.03 3.33 22.79
CA HIS A 35 -18.87 1.90 22.49
C HIS A 35 -17.57 1.62 21.75
N LEU A 36 -17.30 2.35 20.65
CA LEU A 36 -16.08 2.18 19.85
C LEU A 36 -14.80 2.49 20.63
N ALA A 37 -14.88 3.38 21.61
CA ALA A 37 -13.74 3.74 22.44
C ALA A 37 -13.40 2.67 23.49
N ALA A 38 -14.28 1.67 23.70
CA ALA A 38 -14.08 0.53 24.58
C ALA A 38 -13.57 0.94 25.98
N GLY A 39 -14.18 1.97 26.58
CA GLY A 39 -13.83 2.49 27.91
C GLY A 39 -12.60 3.42 27.95
N LYS A 40 -12.08 3.87 26.80
CA LYS A 40 -11.02 4.89 26.70
C LYS A 40 -11.54 6.15 26.03
N LYS A 41 -10.70 7.21 25.99
CA LYS A 41 -10.98 8.37 25.14
C LYS A 41 -10.85 7.97 23.67
N TYR A 42 -11.87 8.30 22.87
CA TYR A 42 -11.85 8.02 21.45
C TYR A 42 -10.74 8.81 20.73
N LYS A 43 -9.81 8.09 20.09
CA LYS A 43 -8.59 8.66 19.50
C LYS A 43 -8.87 9.61 18.33
N TYR A 44 -9.94 9.36 17.57
CA TYR A 44 -10.18 10.01 16.29
C TYR A 44 -11.26 11.10 16.34
N MET A 45 -11.67 11.56 17.53
CA MET A 45 -12.77 12.52 17.66
C MET A 45 -12.52 13.82 16.87
N ALA A 46 -11.31 14.38 17.00
CA ALA A 46 -10.94 15.60 16.28
C ALA A 46 -10.91 15.40 14.76
N GLU A 47 -10.46 14.23 14.29
CA GLU A 47 -10.47 13.87 12.87
C GLU A 47 -11.93 13.79 12.35
N LEU A 48 -12.83 13.17 13.11
CA LEU A 48 -14.26 13.02 12.77
C LEU A 48 -14.98 14.37 12.63
N GLN A 49 -14.57 15.36 13.42
CA GLN A 49 -15.16 16.70 13.45
C GLN A 49 -14.58 17.66 12.41
N THR A 50 -13.48 17.31 11.74
CA THR A 50 -12.77 18.23 10.83
C THR A 50 -12.67 17.69 9.41
N LEU A 51 -12.17 16.47 9.23
CA LEU A 51 -11.88 15.93 7.90
C LEU A 51 -13.15 15.72 7.05
N PRO A 52 -14.25 15.14 7.57
CA PRO A 52 -15.46 14.97 6.77
C PRO A 52 -16.11 16.29 6.39
N LEU A 53 -15.93 17.36 7.19
CA LEU A 53 -16.38 18.71 6.84
C LEU A 53 -15.64 19.23 5.61
N TRP A 54 -14.31 19.32 5.68
CA TRP A 54 -13.50 19.88 4.59
C TRP A 54 -13.66 19.11 3.29
N PHE A 55 -13.50 17.78 3.36
CA PHE A 55 -13.63 16.93 2.19
C PHE A 55 -15.09 16.85 1.71
N GLY A 56 -16.07 16.86 2.62
CA GLY A 56 -17.48 16.88 2.27
C GLY A 56 -17.88 18.14 1.52
N VAL A 57 -17.45 19.32 1.97
CA VAL A 57 -17.70 20.61 1.27
C VAL A 57 -17.11 20.58 -0.15
N VAL A 58 -15.86 20.15 -0.28
CA VAL A 58 -15.18 20.05 -1.60
C VAL A 58 -15.93 19.08 -2.52
N ALA A 59 -16.32 17.91 -2.01
CA ALA A 59 -17.05 16.91 -2.78
C ALA A 59 -18.46 17.37 -3.16
N VAL A 60 -19.18 18.09 -2.29
CA VAL A 60 -20.48 18.68 -2.64
C VAL A 60 -20.33 19.73 -3.73
N ALA A 61 -19.40 20.67 -3.58
CA ALA A 61 -19.19 21.75 -4.54
C ALA A 61 -18.82 21.21 -5.93
N LEU A 62 -17.84 20.31 -5.99
CA LEU A 62 -17.41 19.69 -7.25
C LEU A 62 -18.44 18.69 -7.78
N GLY A 63 -19.17 18.00 -6.91
CA GLY A 63 -20.24 17.09 -7.30
C GLY A 63 -21.43 17.80 -7.93
N LEU A 64 -21.82 18.96 -7.40
CA LEU A 64 -22.85 19.81 -8.00
C LEU A 64 -22.41 20.33 -9.37
N TRP A 65 -21.15 20.73 -9.50
CA TRP A 65 -20.57 21.10 -10.79
C TRP A 65 -20.61 19.93 -11.78
N GLN A 66 -20.17 18.73 -11.38
CA GLN A 66 -20.17 17.54 -12.24
C GLN A 66 -21.56 17.07 -12.64
N TRP A 67 -22.56 17.29 -11.78
CA TRP A 67 -23.92 16.84 -12.03
C TRP A 67 -24.72 17.83 -12.88
N LEU A 68 -24.68 19.12 -12.52
CA LEU A 68 -25.51 20.16 -13.12
C LEU A 68 -24.79 20.97 -14.21
N GLY A 69 -23.45 20.94 -14.23
CA GLY A 69 -22.62 21.65 -15.19
C GLY A 69 -22.83 21.20 -16.64
N SER A 70 -22.59 22.13 -17.56
CA SER A 70 -22.35 21.81 -18.97
C SER A 70 -20.86 21.55 -19.13
N HIS A 71 -20.51 20.34 -19.58
CA HIS A 71 -19.14 19.92 -19.71
C HIS A 71 -18.79 19.98 -21.20
N ALA A 72 -17.76 20.74 -21.54
CA ALA A 72 -17.12 20.72 -22.84
C ALA A 72 -15.87 19.82 -22.76
N GLU A 73 -15.49 19.17 -23.86
CA GLU A 73 -14.25 18.40 -23.89
C GLU A 73 -13.06 19.33 -23.67
N GLY A 74 -12.38 19.16 -22.53
CA GLY A 74 -11.26 20.02 -22.13
C GLY A 74 -10.46 19.41 -20.98
N GLN A 75 -9.25 19.95 -20.75
CA GLN A 75 -8.32 19.41 -19.75
C GLN A 75 -8.88 19.46 -18.32
N TRP A 76 -9.69 20.47 -18.00
CA TRP A 76 -10.24 20.66 -16.66
C TRP A 76 -11.21 19.55 -16.26
N ASP A 77 -12.03 19.09 -17.21
CA ASP A 77 -13.01 18.06 -16.94
C ASP A 77 -12.34 16.73 -16.58
N TYR A 78 -11.25 16.40 -17.29
CA TYR A 78 -10.41 15.24 -16.99
C TYR A 78 -9.84 15.26 -15.57
N TYR A 79 -9.25 16.37 -15.12
CA TYR A 79 -8.72 16.47 -13.76
C TYR A 79 -9.82 16.38 -12.72
N SER A 80 -10.98 16.99 -12.97
CA SER A 80 -12.13 16.92 -12.08
C SER A 80 -12.65 15.49 -11.92
N SER A 81 -12.65 14.69 -12.99
CA SER A 81 -13.09 13.28 -12.96
C SER A 81 -12.26 12.40 -12.02
N SER A 82 -11.00 12.79 -11.78
CA SER A 82 -10.12 12.06 -10.87
C SER A 82 -10.46 12.31 -9.41
N ILE A 83 -11.08 13.45 -9.10
CA ILE A 83 -11.48 13.82 -7.74
C ILE A 83 -12.55 12.85 -7.23
N ALA A 84 -13.50 12.45 -8.08
CA ALA A 84 -14.55 11.51 -7.70
C ALA A 84 -13.98 10.17 -7.18
N GLY A 85 -13.01 9.59 -7.90
CA GLY A 85 -12.35 8.37 -7.45
C GLY A 85 -11.44 8.56 -6.23
N ALA A 86 -10.77 9.71 -6.11
CA ALA A 86 -9.97 10.02 -4.91
C ALA A 86 -10.85 10.14 -3.66
N MET A 87 -11.98 10.84 -3.77
CA MET A 87 -12.97 10.98 -2.71
C MET A 87 -13.63 9.65 -2.35
N PHE A 88 -13.83 8.76 -3.33
CA PHE A 88 -14.30 7.40 -3.08
C PHE A 88 -13.33 6.57 -2.23
N ILE A 89 -12.03 6.58 -2.60
CA ILE A 89 -10.99 5.91 -1.81
C ILE A 89 -10.91 6.52 -0.40
N LEU A 90 -10.95 7.84 -0.32
CA LEU A 90 -10.86 8.56 0.95
C LEU A 90 -12.04 8.23 1.87
N LEU A 91 -13.26 8.20 1.34
CA LEU A 91 -14.45 7.81 2.11
C LEU A 91 -14.32 6.39 2.66
N ILE A 92 -13.89 5.44 1.84
CA ILE A 92 -13.66 4.06 2.30
C ILE A 92 -12.60 4.03 3.40
N ALA A 93 -11.47 4.71 3.20
CA ALA A 93 -10.38 4.76 4.18
C ALA A 93 -10.83 5.38 5.52
N MET A 94 -11.64 6.43 5.45
CA MET A 94 -12.24 7.09 6.61
C MET A 94 -13.21 6.18 7.36
N LEU A 95 -14.12 5.51 6.64
CA LEU A 95 -15.04 4.55 7.23
C LEU A 95 -14.30 3.40 7.93
N VAL A 96 -13.25 2.89 7.28
CA VAL A 96 -12.42 1.85 7.87
C VAL A 96 -11.68 2.34 9.11
N ARG A 97 -11.04 3.50 9.03
CA ARG A 97 -10.22 4.05 10.12
C ARG A 97 -11.05 4.42 11.36
N TRP A 98 -12.24 4.99 11.17
CA TRP A 98 -13.02 5.54 12.27
C TRP A 98 -14.16 4.65 12.74
N PHE A 99 -14.59 3.66 11.96
CA PHE A 99 -15.71 2.81 12.39
C PHE A 99 -15.31 1.34 12.36
N VAL A 100 -14.89 0.82 11.20
CA VAL A 100 -14.64 -0.63 11.05
C VAL A 100 -13.49 -1.11 11.94
N ALA A 101 -12.35 -0.42 11.94
CA ALA A 101 -11.19 -0.84 12.73
C ALA A 101 -11.44 -0.72 14.25
N PRO A 102 -12.01 0.38 14.78
CA PRO A 102 -12.42 0.45 16.17
C PRO A 102 -13.47 -0.61 16.55
N GLU A 103 -14.45 -0.90 15.68
CA GLU A 103 -15.46 -1.93 15.93
C GLU A 103 -14.84 -3.33 16.04
N ILE A 104 -13.94 -3.68 15.11
CA ILE A 104 -13.20 -4.95 15.16
C ILE A 104 -12.37 -5.03 16.45
N ALA A 105 -11.77 -3.93 16.89
CA ALA A 105 -11.04 -3.88 18.15
C ALA A 105 -11.99 -4.08 19.35
N ALA A 106 -13.14 -3.41 19.40
CA ALA A 106 -14.13 -3.55 20.46
C ALA A 106 -14.68 -4.99 20.56
N VAL A 107 -15.07 -5.58 19.43
CA VAL A 107 -15.50 -6.98 19.34
C VAL A 107 -14.38 -7.91 19.80
N SER A 108 -13.16 -7.71 19.32
CA SER A 108 -12.01 -8.51 19.73
C SER A 108 -11.67 -8.38 21.21
N ILE A 109 -11.95 -7.26 21.85
CA ILE A 109 -11.78 -7.08 23.31
C ILE A 109 -12.88 -7.84 24.05
N SER A 110 -14.13 -7.78 23.57
CA SER A 110 -15.27 -8.50 24.18
C SER A 110 -15.12 -10.02 24.14
N MET A 111 -14.43 -10.55 23.12
CA MET A 111 -14.10 -11.98 23.00
C MET A 111 -13.01 -12.44 23.97
N GLY A 112 -12.35 -11.52 24.68
CA GLY A 112 -11.26 -11.83 25.61
C GLY A 112 -9.90 -12.01 24.93
N LYS A 113 -8.90 -12.36 25.75
CA LYS A 113 -7.52 -12.61 25.29
C LYS A 113 -7.40 -14.03 24.75
N VAL A 114 -6.53 -14.22 23.77
CA VAL A 114 -6.33 -15.54 23.15
C VAL A 114 -5.37 -16.38 23.99
N GLY A 115 -5.92 -17.31 24.78
CA GLY A 115 -5.14 -18.21 25.64
C GLY A 115 -4.13 -17.47 26.52
N ASP A 116 -2.93 -18.03 26.64
CA ASP A 116 -1.84 -17.47 27.47
C ASP A 116 -1.04 -16.35 26.77
N THR A 117 -1.40 -15.97 25.54
CA THR A 117 -0.63 -14.96 24.78
C THR A 117 -0.75 -13.55 25.35
N GLY A 118 -1.74 -13.30 26.22
CA GLY A 118 -1.98 -12.00 26.84
C GLY A 118 -2.48 -10.90 25.88
N LYS A 119 -2.59 -11.18 24.57
CA LYS A 119 -2.98 -10.25 23.51
C LYS A 119 -4.40 -10.55 22.99
N TYR A 120 -5.06 -9.51 22.47
CA TYR A 120 -6.36 -9.62 21.79
C TYR A 120 -6.18 -10.08 20.34
N ILE A 121 -7.19 -10.72 19.76
CA ILE A 121 -7.20 -11.22 18.37
C ILE A 121 -6.76 -10.14 17.37
N HIS A 122 -7.35 -8.94 17.45
CA HIS A 122 -7.04 -7.85 16.52
C HIS A 122 -5.56 -7.41 16.59
N LYS A 123 -4.92 -7.52 17.76
CA LYS A 123 -3.49 -7.22 17.91
C LYS A 123 -2.61 -8.35 17.41
N LEU A 124 -2.99 -9.60 17.67
CA LEU A 124 -2.24 -10.78 17.24
C LEU A 124 -2.20 -10.91 15.72
N LEU A 125 -3.33 -10.66 15.06
CA LEU A 125 -3.46 -10.73 13.62
C LEU A 125 -3.08 -9.43 12.91
N GLY A 126 -2.64 -8.39 13.64
CA GLY A 126 -2.30 -7.10 13.06
C GLY A 126 -3.45 -6.40 12.34
N LEU A 127 -4.70 -6.59 12.77
CA LEU A 127 -5.92 -6.03 12.15
C LEU A 127 -6.09 -4.55 12.46
N ASN A 128 -5.13 -3.73 12.04
CA ASN A 128 -5.21 -2.29 12.10
C ASN A 128 -5.94 -1.70 10.88
N TYR A 129 -6.22 -0.40 10.91
CA TYR A 129 -6.94 0.30 9.85
C TYR A 129 -6.28 0.25 8.48
N ILE A 130 -4.95 0.07 8.40
CA ILE A 130 -4.23 -0.05 7.13
C ILE A 130 -4.52 -1.41 6.50
N VAL A 131 -4.29 -2.48 7.27
CA VAL A 131 -4.58 -3.86 6.85
C VAL A 131 -6.04 -4.00 6.44
N LEU A 132 -6.96 -3.48 7.26
CA LEU A 132 -8.38 -3.49 6.97
C LEU A 132 -8.73 -2.64 5.74
N GLY A 133 -8.03 -1.51 5.52
CA GLY A 133 -8.22 -0.67 4.33
C GLY A 133 -7.79 -1.37 3.05
N ILE A 134 -6.69 -2.13 3.09
CA ILE A 134 -6.24 -2.98 1.98
C ILE A 134 -7.25 -4.08 1.71
N VAL A 135 -7.73 -4.78 2.75
CA VAL A 135 -8.75 -5.82 2.62
C VAL A 135 -10.06 -5.24 2.04
N ALA A 136 -10.49 -4.07 2.50
CA ALA A 136 -11.65 -3.37 1.95
C ALA A 136 -11.46 -3.07 0.46
N GLY A 137 -10.28 -2.57 0.06
CA GLY A 137 -9.94 -2.36 -1.36
C GLY A 137 -10.00 -3.64 -2.18
N ILE A 138 -9.46 -4.75 -1.67
CA ILE A 138 -9.51 -6.07 -2.32
C ILE A 138 -10.97 -6.51 -2.52
N ILE A 139 -11.81 -6.40 -1.48
CA ILE A 139 -13.23 -6.77 -1.54
C ILE A 139 -13.96 -5.88 -2.57
N VAL A 140 -13.77 -4.56 -2.50
CA VAL A 140 -14.43 -3.61 -3.42
C VAL A 140 -14.09 -3.93 -4.88
N VAL A 141 -12.82 -4.16 -5.20
CA VAL A 141 -12.39 -4.41 -6.58
C VAL A 141 -12.86 -5.77 -7.11
N ASN A 142 -12.87 -6.81 -6.28
CA ASN A 142 -13.20 -8.17 -6.74
C ASN A 142 -14.69 -8.49 -6.70
N VAL A 143 -15.45 -7.95 -5.73
CA VAL A 143 -16.87 -8.25 -5.55
C VAL A 143 -17.74 -7.23 -6.26
N PHE A 144 -17.51 -5.94 -6.01
CA PHE A 144 -18.38 -4.86 -6.52
C PHE A 144 -17.87 -4.26 -7.83
N LYS A 145 -16.58 -4.45 -8.14
CA LYS A 145 -15.82 -3.78 -9.21
C LYS A 145 -15.76 -2.26 -8.98
N VAL A 146 -14.72 -1.62 -9.54
CA VAL A 146 -14.59 -0.17 -9.43
C VAL A 146 -15.69 0.49 -10.27
N PRO A 147 -16.53 1.36 -9.68
CA PRO A 147 -17.55 2.07 -10.45
C PRO A 147 -16.92 2.96 -11.53
N HIS A 148 -17.59 3.08 -12.68
CA HIS A 148 -17.04 3.81 -13.83
C HIS A 148 -16.67 5.27 -13.53
N TRP A 149 -17.46 5.93 -12.67
CA TRP A 149 -17.23 7.31 -12.24
C TRP A 149 -16.00 7.46 -11.30
N ALA A 150 -15.52 6.37 -10.70
CA ALA A 150 -14.36 6.38 -9.80
C ALA A 150 -13.05 5.91 -10.49
N GLU A 151 -13.13 5.32 -11.69
CA GLU A 151 -12.00 4.68 -12.36
C GLU A 151 -10.78 5.61 -12.51
N ASN A 152 -11.00 6.85 -12.95
CA ASN A 152 -9.91 7.79 -13.20
C ASN A 152 -9.16 8.13 -11.90
N GLY A 153 -9.89 8.37 -10.80
CA GLY A 153 -9.27 8.65 -9.50
C GLY A 153 -8.57 7.43 -8.89
N VAL A 154 -9.14 6.23 -9.06
CA VAL A 154 -8.48 4.98 -8.65
C VAL A 154 -7.18 4.76 -9.42
N ARG A 155 -7.15 5.05 -10.73
CA ARG A 155 -5.91 5.00 -11.53
C ARG A 155 -4.90 6.06 -11.08
N LEU A 156 -5.38 7.27 -10.77
CA LEU A 156 -4.53 8.36 -10.29
C LEU A 156 -3.89 8.05 -8.93
N SER A 157 -4.55 7.27 -8.06
CA SER A 157 -4.03 6.90 -6.73
C SER A 157 -2.62 6.28 -6.78
N ARG A 158 -2.28 5.59 -7.87
CA ARG A 158 -0.95 5.01 -8.10
C ARG A 158 0.15 6.09 -8.18
N LEU A 159 -0.16 7.26 -8.75
CA LEU A 159 0.75 8.40 -8.74
C LEU A 159 0.85 9.00 -7.34
N GLY A 160 -0.28 9.11 -6.62
CA GLY A 160 -0.30 9.61 -5.23
C GLY A 160 0.68 8.86 -4.32
N LEU A 161 0.69 7.52 -4.35
CA LEU A 161 1.63 6.72 -3.57
C LEU A 161 3.09 6.98 -3.96
N LYS A 162 3.39 7.01 -5.27
CA LYS A 162 4.76 7.28 -5.77
C LYS A 162 5.24 8.67 -5.37
N THR A 163 4.39 9.69 -5.52
CA THR A 163 4.68 11.05 -5.10
C THR A 163 4.88 11.12 -3.59
N GLY A 164 4.07 10.40 -2.80
CA GLY A 164 4.26 10.28 -1.35
C GLY A 164 5.63 9.74 -0.98
N VAL A 165 6.10 8.66 -1.62
CA VAL A 165 7.44 8.11 -1.39
C VAL A 165 8.55 9.10 -1.78
N ILE A 166 8.39 9.82 -2.88
CA ILE A 166 9.34 10.87 -3.29
C ILE A 166 9.39 12.00 -2.24
N LEU A 167 8.23 12.44 -1.77
CA LEU A 167 8.12 13.50 -0.75
C LEU A 167 8.63 13.04 0.61
N LEU A 168 8.51 11.76 0.98
CA LEU A 168 9.16 11.20 2.16
C LEU A 168 10.68 11.41 2.14
N GLY A 169 11.27 11.49 0.93
CA GLY A 169 12.65 11.89 0.70
C GLY A 169 13.06 13.19 1.40
N THR A 170 12.16 14.19 1.44
CA THR A 170 12.45 15.49 2.06
C THR A 170 12.49 15.42 3.58
N LEU A 171 11.93 14.36 4.18
CA LEU A 171 11.91 14.13 5.62
C LEU A 171 13.17 13.39 6.12
N TYR A 172 14.11 13.02 5.25
CA TYR A 172 15.34 12.35 5.63
C TYR A 172 16.44 13.34 6.00
N SER A 173 17.15 13.08 7.10
CA SER A 173 18.41 13.78 7.38
C SER A 173 19.54 13.19 6.53
N ALA A 174 20.52 14.00 6.15
CA ALA A 174 21.70 13.53 5.43
C ALA A 174 22.49 12.47 6.22
N ALA A 175 22.48 12.56 7.56
CA ALA A 175 23.10 11.60 8.44
C ALA A 175 22.37 10.24 8.45
N GLU A 176 21.03 10.24 8.50
CA GLU A 176 20.22 9.03 8.36
C GLU A 176 20.49 8.33 7.03
N LEU A 177 20.50 9.10 5.93
CA LEU A 177 20.74 8.56 4.59
C LEU A 177 22.12 7.92 4.48
N LYS A 178 23.14 8.52 5.09
CA LYS A 178 24.51 7.97 5.08
C LYS A 178 24.60 6.67 5.88
N ASN A 179 24.06 6.64 7.09
CA ASN A 179 24.20 5.49 7.99
C ASN A 179 23.33 4.30 7.53
N LEU A 180 22.03 4.54 7.30
CA LEU A 180 21.10 3.52 6.83
C LEU A 180 21.42 3.11 5.38
N GLY A 181 21.78 4.08 4.53
CA GLY A 181 22.18 3.82 3.15
C GLY A 181 23.43 2.93 3.07
N GLY A 182 24.48 3.23 3.82
CA GLY A 182 25.71 2.43 3.86
C GLY A 182 25.45 0.98 4.28
N LEU A 183 24.69 0.78 5.37
CA LEU A 183 24.27 -0.56 5.81
C LEU A 183 23.44 -1.27 4.73
N SER A 184 22.49 -0.55 4.12
CA SER A 184 21.61 -1.11 3.10
C SER A 184 22.39 -1.59 1.87
N ILE A 185 23.41 -0.86 1.40
CA ILE A 185 24.20 -1.23 0.23
C ILE A 185 24.89 -2.57 0.43
N ILE A 186 25.52 -2.78 1.59
CA ILE A 186 26.24 -4.03 1.87
C ILE A 186 25.26 -5.20 2.00
N MET A 187 24.22 -5.04 2.80
CA MET A 187 23.24 -6.10 3.04
C MET A 187 22.49 -6.47 1.76
N ILE A 188 22.05 -5.47 0.99
CA ILE A 188 21.33 -5.68 -0.25
C ILE A 188 22.28 -6.21 -1.32
N GLY A 189 23.51 -5.72 -1.41
CA GLY A 189 24.50 -6.26 -2.34
C GLY A 189 24.68 -7.76 -2.14
N PHE A 190 24.89 -8.20 -0.89
CA PHE A 190 24.97 -9.62 -0.56
C PHE A 190 23.67 -10.38 -0.89
N PHE A 191 22.52 -9.83 -0.49
CA PHE A 191 21.22 -10.45 -0.73
C PHE A 191 20.90 -10.60 -2.22
N VAL A 192 21.05 -9.53 -3.01
CA VAL A 192 20.75 -9.51 -4.44
C VAL A 192 21.70 -10.44 -5.19
N LEU A 193 23.01 -10.32 -4.97
CA LEU A 193 23.98 -11.17 -5.66
C LEU A 193 23.80 -12.63 -5.28
N GLY A 194 23.59 -12.91 -3.99
CA GLY A 194 23.35 -14.25 -3.48
C GLY A 194 22.05 -14.86 -4.01
N SER A 195 20.95 -14.11 -4.00
CA SER A 195 19.65 -14.59 -4.48
C SER A 195 19.63 -14.78 -6.00
N VAL A 196 20.17 -13.85 -6.79
CA VAL A 196 20.29 -13.99 -8.25
C VAL A 196 21.14 -15.22 -8.57
N GLY A 197 22.34 -15.32 -7.99
CA GLY A 197 23.25 -16.44 -8.21
C GLY A 197 22.64 -17.79 -7.81
N MET A 198 21.98 -17.85 -6.64
CA MET A 198 21.28 -19.04 -6.18
C MET A 198 20.16 -19.45 -7.14
N THR A 199 19.37 -18.49 -7.62
CA THR A 199 18.25 -18.77 -8.53
C THR A 199 18.74 -19.27 -9.89
N LEU A 200 19.81 -18.68 -10.44
CA LEU A 200 20.45 -19.16 -11.68
C LEU A 200 21.01 -20.57 -11.50
N TRP A 201 21.72 -20.82 -10.40
CA TRP A 201 22.28 -22.13 -10.07
C TRP A 201 21.19 -23.21 -9.92
N MET A 202 20.11 -22.89 -9.21
CA MET A 202 18.95 -23.79 -9.08
C MET A 202 18.24 -24.01 -10.42
N GLY A 203 18.12 -22.96 -11.25
CA GLY A 203 17.53 -23.03 -12.58
C GLY A 203 18.28 -24.00 -13.49
N ALA A 204 19.61 -23.91 -13.50
CA ALA A 204 20.48 -24.84 -14.24
C ALA A 204 20.31 -26.29 -13.74
N ARG A 205 20.25 -26.50 -12.41
CA ARG A 205 20.09 -27.85 -11.83
C ARG A 205 18.71 -28.46 -12.12
N ARG A 206 17.68 -27.63 -12.28
CA ARG A 206 16.28 -28.06 -12.51
C ARG A 206 15.89 -28.08 -14.00
N ASN A 207 16.84 -27.85 -14.91
CA ASN A 207 16.59 -27.76 -16.36
C ASN A 207 15.48 -26.76 -16.73
N ILE A 208 15.42 -25.64 -16.00
CA ILE A 208 14.52 -24.53 -16.33
C ILE A 208 15.12 -23.79 -17.54
N PRO A 209 14.30 -23.34 -18.51
CA PRO A 209 14.80 -22.54 -19.63
C PRO A 209 15.62 -21.35 -19.16
N ASN A 210 16.77 -21.11 -19.80
CA ASN A 210 17.68 -20.02 -19.50
C ASN A 210 16.97 -18.65 -19.44
N SER A 211 16.05 -18.42 -20.39
CA SER A 211 15.22 -17.22 -20.44
C SER A 211 14.37 -17.04 -19.18
N MET A 212 13.72 -18.11 -18.72
CA MET A 212 12.90 -18.13 -17.51
C MET A 212 13.75 -17.97 -16.24
N ALA A 213 14.88 -18.68 -16.14
CA ALA A 213 15.79 -18.57 -15.00
C ALA A 213 16.41 -17.16 -14.90
N GLY A 214 16.73 -16.54 -16.02
CA GLY A 214 17.22 -15.17 -16.09
C GLY A 214 16.22 -14.14 -15.56
N VAL A 215 14.98 -14.14 -16.08
CA VAL A 215 13.96 -13.19 -15.60
C VAL A 215 13.52 -13.47 -14.16
N LEU A 216 13.46 -14.74 -13.75
CA LEU A 216 13.10 -15.12 -12.39
C LEU A 216 14.17 -14.70 -11.38
N SER A 217 15.45 -14.90 -11.71
CA SER A 217 16.56 -14.51 -10.84
C SER A 217 16.63 -12.99 -10.66
N ALA A 218 16.53 -12.20 -11.74
CA ALA A 218 16.45 -10.75 -11.65
C ALA A 218 15.20 -10.28 -10.89
N GLY A 219 14.04 -10.87 -11.19
CA GLY A 219 12.78 -10.55 -10.54
C GLY A 219 12.81 -10.80 -9.03
N MET A 220 13.24 -12.00 -8.61
CA MET A 220 13.30 -12.41 -7.20
C MET A 220 14.40 -11.69 -6.42
N GLY A 221 15.54 -11.40 -7.06
CA GLY A 221 16.66 -10.76 -6.38
C GLY A 221 16.52 -9.25 -6.24
N VAL A 222 15.89 -8.59 -7.21
CA VAL A 222 15.89 -7.11 -7.30
C VAL A 222 14.51 -6.54 -6.97
N CYS A 223 13.77 -5.98 -7.93
CA CYS A 223 12.56 -5.20 -7.67
C CYS A 223 11.30 -5.81 -8.29
N GLY A 224 11.30 -7.14 -8.43
CA GLY A 224 10.16 -7.90 -8.91
C GLY A 224 9.84 -7.58 -10.37
N VAL A 225 8.82 -6.77 -10.57
CA VAL A 225 8.24 -6.47 -11.88
C VAL A 225 9.22 -5.72 -12.78
N SER A 226 9.80 -4.61 -12.31
CA SER A 226 10.67 -3.79 -13.15
C SER A 226 11.93 -4.55 -13.55
N ALA A 227 12.48 -5.37 -12.66
CA ALA A 227 13.64 -6.20 -12.94
C ALA A 227 13.34 -7.32 -13.94
N THR A 228 12.19 -7.98 -13.80
CA THR A 228 11.71 -9.00 -14.76
C THR A 228 11.59 -8.39 -16.15
N VAL A 229 10.97 -7.22 -16.27
CA VAL A 229 10.76 -6.53 -17.56
C VAL A 229 12.07 -6.01 -18.14
N ALA A 230 12.96 -5.45 -17.32
CA ALA A 230 14.24 -4.91 -17.79
C ALA A 230 15.23 -5.98 -18.24
N SER A 231 15.21 -7.16 -17.60
CA SER A 231 16.08 -8.29 -17.96
C SER A 231 15.53 -9.14 -19.11
N ALA A 232 14.22 -9.09 -19.38
CA ALA A 232 13.58 -9.92 -20.39
C ALA A 232 14.22 -9.84 -21.80
N PRO A 233 14.60 -8.66 -22.35
CA PRO A 233 15.23 -8.60 -23.66
C PRO A 233 16.62 -9.23 -23.70
N VAL A 234 17.36 -9.13 -22.59
CA VAL A 234 18.74 -9.66 -22.48
C VAL A 234 18.74 -11.18 -22.55
N VAL A 235 17.77 -11.81 -21.89
CA VAL A 235 17.66 -13.28 -21.84
C VAL A 235 16.64 -13.85 -22.82
N GLN A 236 16.13 -13.01 -23.74
CA GLN A 236 15.14 -13.38 -24.76
C GLN A 236 13.89 -14.08 -24.19
N ALA A 237 13.35 -13.55 -23.08
CA ALA A 237 12.23 -14.15 -22.38
C ALA A 237 10.91 -14.06 -23.12
N LYS A 238 10.14 -15.15 -23.08
CA LYS A 238 8.80 -15.20 -23.63
C LYS A 238 7.83 -14.46 -22.73
N SER A 239 6.78 -13.87 -23.30
CA SER A 239 5.74 -13.15 -22.54
C SER A 239 5.11 -14.00 -21.43
N VAL A 240 4.99 -15.32 -21.64
CA VAL A 240 4.49 -16.26 -20.62
C VAL A 240 5.44 -16.39 -19.43
N GLU A 241 6.75 -16.38 -19.64
CA GLU A 241 7.78 -16.48 -18.58
C GLU A 241 7.83 -15.19 -17.76
N ILE A 242 7.70 -14.04 -18.43
CA ILE A 242 7.59 -12.72 -17.80
C ILE A 242 6.33 -12.67 -16.93
N ALA A 243 5.17 -13.07 -17.48
CA ALA A 243 3.90 -13.07 -16.77
C ALA A 243 3.92 -14.02 -15.55
N TYR A 244 4.47 -15.23 -15.73
CA TYR A 244 4.62 -16.20 -14.64
C TYR A 244 5.48 -15.66 -13.50
N THR A 245 6.63 -15.06 -13.85
CA THR A 245 7.55 -14.47 -12.87
C THR A 245 6.88 -13.34 -12.10
N ILE A 246 6.24 -12.40 -12.82
CA ILE A 246 5.51 -11.28 -12.19
C ILE A 246 4.40 -11.80 -11.28
N GLY A 247 3.60 -12.77 -11.75
CA GLY A 247 2.50 -13.34 -10.97
C GLY A 247 2.98 -13.99 -9.68
N THR A 248 4.03 -14.81 -9.76
CA THR A 248 4.63 -15.49 -8.61
C THR A 248 5.14 -14.48 -7.58
N ILE A 249 5.87 -13.45 -8.03
CA ILE A 249 6.44 -12.42 -7.16
C ILE A 249 5.37 -11.57 -6.50
N LEU A 250 4.35 -11.16 -7.25
CA LEU A 250 3.26 -10.37 -6.69
C LEU A 250 2.45 -11.16 -5.66
N LEU A 251 2.18 -12.45 -5.92
CA LEU A 251 1.49 -13.33 -4.99
C LEU A 251 2.29 -13.52 -3.70
N TRP A 252 3.59 -13.80 -3.83
CA TRP A 252 4.51 -13.88 -2.69
C TRP A 252 4.52 -12.58 -1.89
N GLY A 253 4.64 -11.44 -2.56
CA GLY A 253 4.66 -10.14 -1.92
C GLY A 253 3.35 -9.78 -1.21
N VAL A 254 2.18 -10.18 -1.74
CA VAL A 254 0.90 -10.07 -1.03
C VAL A 254 0.93 -10.91 0.25
N ALA A 255 1.39 -12.16 0.17
CA ALA A 255 1.50 -13.02 1.34
C ALA A 255 2.42 -12.41 2.41
N CYS A 256 3.63 -11.99 2.03
CA CYS A 256 4.58 -11.34 2.93
C CYS A 256 4.02 -10.04 3.54
N MET A 257 3.26 -9.26 2.77
CA MET A 257 2.68 -8.01 3.25
C MET A 257 1.75 -8.18 4.45
N PHE A 258 1.04 -9.31 4.56
CA PHE A 258 0.22 -9.64 5.73
C PHE A 258 0.99 -10.44 6.79
N VAL A 259 1.87 -11.35 6.37
CA VAL A 259 2.57 -12.26 7.27
C VAL A 259 3.73 -11.58 8.00
N PHE A 260 4.52 -10.74 7.32
CA PHE A 260 5.71 -10.12 7.91
C PHE A 260 5.37 -9.28 9.14
N PRO A 261 4.38 -8.36 9.12
CA PRO A 261 4.07 -7.55 10.29
C PRO A 261 3.75 -8.38 11.54
N ILE A 262 3.04 -9.50 11.37
CA ILE A 262 2.72 -10.43 12.45
C ILE A 262 4.01 -11.04 13.01
N ILE A 263 4.87 -11.58 12.14
CA ILE A 263 6.16 -12.15 12.55
C ILE A 263 7.03 -11.11 13.26
N GLY A 264 7.16 -9.91 12.69
CA GLY A 264 7.94 -8.83 13.29
C GLY A 264 7.48 -8.47 14.70
N GLN A 265 6.17 -8.42 14.92
CA GLN A 265 5.58 -8.12 16.23
C GLN A 265 5.72 -9.28 17.22
N THR A 266 5.80 -10.52 16.74
CA THR A 266 6.09 -11.69 17.60
C THR A 266 7.55 -11.79 18.01
N LEU A 267 8.45 -11.27 17.17
CA LEU A 267 9.90 -11.24 17.43
C LEU A 267 10.36 -9.94 18.09
N ASP A 268 9.43 -9.05 18.43
CA ASP A 268 9.67 -7.72 19.01
C ASP A 268 10.75 -6.92 18.24
N MET A 269 10.68 -6.96 16.90
CA MET A 269 11.65 -6.28 16.04
C MET A 269 11.61 -4.77 16.21
N SER A 270 12.77 -4.11 16.16
CA SER A 270 12.81 -2.65 16.06
C SER A 270 12.29 -2.18 14.69
N TYR A 271 11.89 -0.90 14.59
CA TYR A 271 11.47 -0.31 13.32
C TYR A 271 12.57 -0.41 12.24
N VAL A 272 13.85 -0.36 12.64
CA VAL A 272 14.99 -0.52 11.73
C VAL A 272 15.09 -1.96 11.23
N GLN A 273 15.00 -2.94 12.15
CA GLN A 273 15.08 -4.37 11.80
C GLN A 273 13.94 -4.78 10.88
N PHE A 274 12.70 -4.43 11.25
CA PHE A 274 11.53 -4.75 10.44
C PHE A 274 11.57 -4.01 9.10
N GLY A 275 11.92 -2.71 9.09
CA GLY A 275 12.04 -1.93 7.87
C GLY A 275 13.06 -2.53 6.90
N ALA A 276 14.26 -2.88 7.39
CA ALA A 276 15.28 -3.54 6.59
C ALA A 276 14.80 -4.90 6.04
N TRP A 277 14.13 -5.70 6.86
CA TRP A 277 13.60 -7.00 6.46
C TRP A 277 12.48 -6.88 5.41
N ALA A 278 11.50 -6.02 5.64
CA ALA A 278 10.39 -5.78 4.71
C ALA A 278 10.89 -5.18 3.38
N GLY A 279 11.79 -4.19 3.46
CA GLY A 279 12.41 -3.56 2.29
C GLY A 279 13.28 -4.52 1.46
N THR A 280 13.83 -5.57 2.08
CA THR A 280 14.63 -6.59 1.41
C THR A 280 13.77 -7.75 0.86
N GLY A 281 12.81 -8.23 1.65
CA GLY A 281 12.05 -9.46 1.36
C GLY A 281 10.78 -9.26 0.52
N ILE A 282 10.22 -8.05 0.49
CA ILE A 282 9.02 -7.75 -0.33
C ILE A 282 9.47 -7.05 -1.61
N LEU A 283 9.12 -7.63 -2.75
CA LEU A 283 9.67 -7.28 -4.07
C LEU A 283 8.80 -6.28 -4.86
N ASN A 284 7.87 -5.60 -4.18
CA ASN A 284 7.02 -4.58 -4.77
C ASN A 284 6.90 -3.40 -3.81
N SER A 285 7.16 -2.19 -4.29
CA SER A 285 7.23 -0.99 -3.44
C SER A 285 5.91 -0.67 -2.73
N ALA A 286 4.76 -0.86 -3.39
CA ALA A 286 3.47 -0.61 -2.74
C ALA A 286 3.19 -1.61 -1.61
N GLN A 287 3.62 -2.87 -1.79
CA GLN A 287 3.50 -3.91 -0.77
C GLN A 287 4.49 -3.70 0.38
N VAL A 288 5.72 -3.23 0.10
CA VAL A 288 6.70 -2.81 1.12
C VAL A 288 6.11 -1.71 1.99
N ALA A 289 5.60 -0.65 1.35
CA ALA A 289 4.99 0.48 2.06
C ALA A 289 3.78 0.03 2.89
N GLY A 290 2.93 -0.83 2.33
CA GLY A 290 1.77 -1.39 3.02
C GLY A 290 2.16 -2.22 4.25
N ALA A 291 3.20 -3.06 4.15
CA ALA A 291 3.71 -3.86 5.27
C ALA A 291 4.34 -2.99 6.36
N ALA A 292 5.15 -2.00 5.97
CA ALA A 292 5.81 -1.08 6.90
C ALA A 292 4.80 -0.22 7.69
N LEU A 293 3.79 0.30 6.99
CA LEU A 293 2.70 1.04 7.61
C LEU A 293 1.83 0.11 8.49
N ALA A 294 1.56 -1.12 8.05
CA ALA A 294 0.85 -2.09 8.89
C ALA A 294 1.63 -2.46 10.16
N TYR A 295 2.97 -2.47 10.11
CA TYR A 295 3.81 -2.71 11.27
C TYR A 295 3.80 -1.55 12.27
N GLN A 296 3.87 -0.31 11.76
CA GLN A 296 3.84 0.91 12.56
C GLN A 296 2.73 1.87 12.07
N PRO A 297 1.45 1.65 12.42
CA PRO A 297 0.32 2.41 11.87
C PRO A 297 0.27 3.89 12.25
N ASP A 298 0.95 4.27 13.32
CA ASP A 298 0.94 5.61 13.90
C ASP A 298 2.26 6.38 13.63
N GLY A 299 3.18 5.80 12.86
CA GLY A 299 4.50 6.38 12.61
C GLY A 299 5.00 6.11 11.19
N ILE A 300 6.05 6.82 10.80
CA ILE A 300 6.65 6.71 9.46
C ILE A 300 8.07 6.13 9.47
N GLU A 301 8.66 5.88 10.64
CA GLU A 301 10.06 5.48 10.80
C GLU A 301 10.35 4.13 10.13
N THR A 302 9.46 3.17 10.31
CA THR A 302 9.56 1.86 9.65
C THR A 302 9.48 2.00 8.13
N LEU A 303 8.55 2.82 7.63
CA LEU A 303 8.38 3.08 6.19
C LEU A 303 9.63 3.74 5.60
N LYS A 304 10.18 4.71 6.31
CA LYS A 304 11.43 5.39 5.97
C LYS A 304 12.57 4.39 5.73
N VAL A 305 12.81 3.49 6.70
CA VAL A 305 13.87 2.47 6.58
C VAL A 305 13.56 1.49 5.45
N ALA A 306 12.32 1.02 5.35
CA ALA A 306 11.91 0.05 4.33
C ALA A 306 12.09 0.59 2.90
N GLU A 307 11.76 1.87 2.67
CA GLU A 307 11.94 2.50 1.37
C GLU A 307 13.41 2.73 1.01
N ILE A 308 14.28 3.03 1.98
CA ILE A 308 15.74 3.10 1.73
C ILE A 308 16.24 1.75 1.21
N PHE A 309 15.88 0.65 1.87
CA PHE A 309 16.27 -0.68 1.42
C PHE A 309 15.65 -1.05 0.06
N ASN A 310 14.37 -0.75 -0.14
CA ASN A 310 13.70 -0.98 -1.41
C ASN A 310 14.37 -0.22 -2.58
N ILE A 311 14.72 1.06 -2.39
CA ILE A 311 15.37 1.89 -3.41
C ILE A 311 16.80 1.40 -3.68
N THR A 312 17.60 1.13 -2.64
CA THR A 312 18.96 0.61 -2.80
C THR A 312 18.96 -0.68 -3.63
N ARG A 313 17.98 -1.56 -3.43
CA ARG A 313 17.80 -2.77 -4.24
C ARG A 313 17.49 -2.45 -5.70
N VAL A 314 16.59 -1.50 -5.97
CA VAL A 314 16.29 -1.05 -7.34
C VAL A 314 17.54 -0.50 -8.04
N LEU A 315 18.42 0.22 -7.33
CA LEU A 315 19.65 0.79 -7.90
C LEU A 315 20.66 -0.25 -8.37
N ILE A 316 20.61 -1.49 -7.85
CA ILE A 316 21.50 -2.58 -8.26
C ILE A 316 21.06 -3.22 -9.59
N LEU A 317 19.85 -2.93 -10.07
CA LEU A 317 19.29 -3.51 -11.29
C LEU A 317 20.24 -3.47 -12.51
N PRO A 318 20.90 -2.34 -12.87
CA PRO A 318 21.78 -2.29 -14.03
C PRO A 318 22.93 -3.30 -13.96
N ILE A 319 23.49 -3.50 -12.76
CA ILE A 319 24.58 -4.47 -12.52
C ILE A 319 24.09 -5.89 -12.80
N ILE A 320 22.88 -6.23 -12.33
CA ILE A 320 22.27 -7.54 -12.56
C ILE A 320 21.94 -7.77 -14.03
N VAL A 321 21.45 -6.75 -14.74
CA VAL A 321 21.19 -6.86 -16.18
C VAL A 321 22.48 -7.14 -16.95
N ILE A 322 23.58 -6.45 -16.62
CA ILE A 322 24.90 -6.70 -17.21
C ILE A 322 25.38 -8.12 -16.86
N TRP A 323 25.22 -8.56 -15.62
CA TRP A 323 25.61 -9.91 -15.21
C TRP A 323 24.83 -10.99 -15.98
N LEU A 324 23.52 -10.82 -16.18
CA LEU A 324 22.75 -11.75 -17.01
C LEU A 324 23.20 -11.75 -18.47
N ALA A 325 23.61 -10.60 -19.00
CA ALA A 325 24.13 -10.48 -20.36
C ALA A 325 25.48 -11.16 -20.56
N THR A 326 26.27 -11.35 -19.51
CA THR A 326 27.55 -12.09 -19.57
C THR A 326 27.40 -13.56 -19.21
N TRP A 327 26.33 -13.92 -18.50
CA TRP A 327 26.04 -15.29 -18.11
C TRP A 327 25.48 -16.15 -19.25
N TYR A 328 24.72 -15.54 -20.17
CA TYR A 328 24.10 -16.20 -21.33
C TYR A 328 24.74 -15.74 -22.64
#